data_AF-A0A7V8G488-F1
#
_entry.id   AF-A0A7V8G488-F1
#
_cell.length_a   1.000
_cell.length_b   1.000
_cell.length_c   1.000
_cell.angle_alpha   90.00
_cell.angle_beta   90.00
_cell.angle_gamma   90.00
#
_symmetry.space_group_name_H-M   'P 1'
#
loop_
_entity.id
_entity.type
_entity.pdbx_description
1 polymer ?
#
loop_
_entity_poly.entity_id
_entity_poly.type
_entity_poly.pdbx_seq_one_letter_code
_entity_poly.pdbx_strand_id
1 'polypeptide(L)'
;MSRLRRIAVFVEEVEPGHFHWVLHEQGDDASEWVELSASPMAYDLWLDAFEDGCAELKRMVRDENIGPRSPGEDEDAPPVGPLADTD
;
A
#
# COMPACT_ATOMS: atom_id res chain seq x y z
N MET A 1 -16.00 9.02 0.17
CA MET A 1 -15.22 7.85 -0.29
C MET A 1 -13.73 8.09 -0.14
N SER A 2 -13.04 7.23 0.60
CA SER A 2 -11.60 7.42 0.85
C SER A 2 -10.72 7.18 -0.37
N ARG A 3 -9.55 7.82 -0.38
CA ARG A 3 -8.55 7.74 -1.45
C ARG A 3 -8.03 6.31 -1.63
N LEU A 4 -7.81 5.91 -2.88
CA LEU A 4 -7.14 4.65 -3.21
C LEU A 4 -5.65 4.76 -2.85
N ARG A 5 -5.16 3.80 -2.08
CA ARG A 5 -3.73 3.64 -1.78
C ARG A 5 -3.00 3.18 -3.03
N ARG A 6 -1.83 3.76 -3.29
CA ARG A 6 -1.01 3.39 -4.45
C ARG A 6 0.11 2.48 -3.97
N ILE A 7 -0.19 1.19 -3.94
CA ILE A 7 0.74 0.15 -3.51
C ILE A 7 1.23 -0.60 -4.74
N ALA A 8 2.55 -0.71 -4.88
CA ALA A 8 3.21 -1.48 -5.92
C ALA A 8 3.83 -2.74 -5.32
N VAL A 9 3.70 -3.86 -6.03
CA VAL A 9 4.45 -5.10 -5.76
C VAL A 9 5.55 -5.20 -6.81
N PHE A 10 6.78 -5.42 -6.38
CA PHE A 10 7.87 -5.82 -7.27
C PHE A 10 8.67 -6.95 -6.64
N VAL A 11 9.50 -7.60 -7.47
CA VAL A 11 10.39 -8.68 -7.04
C VAL A 11 11.81 -8.26 -7.35
N GLU A 12 12.68 -8.42 -6.36
CA GLU A 12 14.12 -8.21 -6.49
C GLU A 12 14.84 -9.56 -6.41
N GLU A 13 15.92 -9.68 -7.18
CA GLU A 13 16.84 -10.82 -7.10
C GLU A 13 18.11 -10.34 -6.38
N VAL A 14 18.19 -10.58 -5.07
CA VAL A 14 19.29 -10.07 -4.22
C VAL A 14 20.57 -10.85 -4.49
N GLU A 15 20.43 -12.16 -4.69
CA GLU A 15 21.47 -13.06 -5.15
C GLU A 15 20.92 -13.90 -6.32
N PRO A 16 21.75 -14.39 -7.25
CA PRO A 16 21.29 -15.23 -8.33
C PRO A 16 20.43 -16.40 -7.83
N GLY A 17 19.19 -16.48 -8.33
CA GLY A 17 18.20 -17.49 -7.95
C GLY A 17 17.46 -17.24 -6.63
N HIS A 18 17.68 -16.11 -5.95
CA HIS A 18 17.04 -15.78 -4.67
C HIS A 18 16.18 -14.53 -4.81
N PHE A 19 14.87 -14.74 -4.87
CA PHE A 19 13.88 -13.71 -5.16
C PHE A 19 13.16 -13.26 -3.89
N HIS A 20 13.05 -11.95 -3.69
CA HIS A 20 12.25 -11.34 -2.62
C HIS A 20 11.16 -10.48 -3.23
N TRP A 21 9.94 -10.57 -2.71
CA TRP A 21 8.91 -9.57 -3.04
C TRP A 21 9.02 -8.39 -2.09
N VAL A 22 8.69 -7.21 -2.60
CA VAL A 22 8.63 -5.97 -1.82
C VAL A 22 7.38 -5.18 -2.20
N LEU A 23 6.68 -4.69 -1.18
CA LEU A 23 5.55 -3.79 -1.29
C LEU A 23 5.99 -2.38 -0.95
N HIS A 24 5.73 -1.43 -1.85
CA HIS A 24 5.92 0.00 -1.59
C HIS A 24 4.61 0.76 -1.77
N GLU A 25 4.38 1.76 -0.93
CA GLU A 25 3.30 2.72 -1.10
C GLU A 25 3.84 4.09 -1.48
N GLN A 26 3.17 4.76 -2.42
CA GLN A 26 3.47 6.14 -2.73
C GLN A 26 3.18 7.02 -1.50
N GLY A 27 4.19 7.81 -1.09
CA GLY A 27 4.08 8.79 -0.02
C GLY A 27 3.25 10.01 -0.41
N ASP A 28 3.46 11.10 0.33
CA ASP A 28 2.73 12.36 0.10
C ASP A 28 3.17 13.01 -1.23
N ASP A 29 4.45 12.89 -1.56
CA ASP A 29 5.01 13.32 -2.84
C ASP A 29 4.96 12.20 -3.88
N ALA A 30 4.63 12.55 -5.13
CA ALA A 30 4.47 11.56 -6.19
C ALA A 30 5.75 10.75 -6.51
N SER A 31 6.92 11.31 -6.19
CA SER A 31 8.23 10.67 -6.34
C SER A 31 8.65 9.84 -5.15
N GLU A 32 7.97 9.97 -4.01
CA GLU A 32 8.30 9.23 -2.80
C GLU A 32 7.58 7.88 -2.80
N TRP A 33 8.35 6.82 -2.55
CA TRP A 33 7.84 5.47 -2.34
C TRP A 33 8.45 4.94 -1.05
N VAL A 34 7.60 4.48 -0.15
CA VAL A 34 7.98 3.96 1.17
C VAL A 34 7.69 2.47 1.21
N GLU A 35 8.67 1.68 1.67
CA GLU A 35 8.47 0.24 1.88
C GLU A 35 7.38 0.01 2.94
N LEU A 36 6.39 -0.79 2.58
CA LEU A 36 5.35 -1.26 3.51
C LEU A 36 5.69 -2.62 4.13
N SER A 37 6.21 -3.52 3.31
CA SER A 37 6.55 -4.88 3.71
C SER A 37 7.43 -5.53 2.65
N ALA A 38 8.20 -6.52 3.07
CA ALA A 38 8.98 -7.38 2.17
C ALA A 38 8.87 -8.84 2.63
N SER A 39 9.24 -9.77 1.75
CA SER A 39 9.30 -11.18 2.11
C SER A 39 10.36 -11.43 3.18
N PRO A 40 10.05 -12.18 4.25
CA PRO A 40 11.01 -12.48 5.31
C PRO A 40 12.12 -13.45 4.86
N MET A 41 11.88 -14.18 3.77
CA MET A 41 12.80 -15.15 3.17
C MET A 41 12.78 -15.03 1.65
N ALA A 42 13.87 -15.50 1.03
CA ALA A 42 13.97 -15.62 -0.42
C ALA A 42 13.12 -16.81 -0.93
N TYR A 43 12.68 -16.69 -2.17
CA TYR A 43 12.06 -17.75 -2.96
C TYR A 43 13.04 -18.20 -4.05
N ASP A 44 12.96 -19.47 -4.42
CA ASP A 44 13.77 -20.03 -5.52
C ASP A 44 13.19 -19.66 -6.91
N LEU A 45 11.92 -19.23 -6.96
CA LEU A 45 11.19 -18.88 -8.17
C LEU A 45 10.65 -17.45 -8.09
N TRP A 46 10.91 -16.67 -9.14
CA TRP A 46 10.38 -15.31 -9.27
C TRP A 46 8.84 -15.27 -9.20
N LEU A 47 8.17 -16.25 -9.82
CA LEU A 47 6.71 -16.29 -9.86
C LEU A 47 6.12 -16.51 -8.47
N ASP A 48 6.69 -17.41 -7.69
CA ASP A 48 6.22 -17.69 -6.32
C ASP A 48 6.39 -16.46 -5.43
N ALA A 49 7.52 -15.75 -5.55
CA ALA A 49 7.71 -14.47 -4.86
C ALA A 49 6.64 -13.45 -5.27
N PHE A 50 6.41 -13.28 -6.58
CA PHE A 50 5.44 -12.32 -7.08
C PHE A 50 4.01 -12.63 -6.64
N GLU A 51 3.60 -13.90 -6.68
CA GLU A 51 2.28 -14.34 -6.25
C GLU A 51 2.07 -14.16 -4.74
N ASP A 52 3.08 -14.45 -3.92
CA ASP A 52 3.00 -14.22 -2.47
C ASP A 52 2.93 -12.72 -2.14
N GLY A 53 3.73 -11.87 -2.79
CA GLY A 53 3.62 -10.41 -2.65
C GLY A 53 2.24 -9.87 -3.07
N CYS A 54 1.66 -10.40 -4.15
CA CYS A 54 0.29 -10.10 -4.55
C CYS A 54 -0.74 -10.57 -3.50
N ALA A 55 -0.51 -11.72 -2.87
CA ALA A 55 -1.37 -12.23 -1.80
C ALA A 55 -1.30 -11.31 -0.57
N GLU A 56 -0.11 -10.84 -0.20
CA GLU A 56 0.07 -9.91 0.91
C GLU A 56 -0.61 -8.57 0.65
N LEU A 57 -0.47 -8.00 -0.56
CA LEU A 57 -1.21 -6.79 -0.93
C LEU A 57 -2.72 -6.98 -0.76
N LYS A 58 -3.28 -8.11 -1.23
CA LYS A 58 -4.72 -8.41 -1.08
C LYS A 58 -5.15 -8.51 0.39
N ARG A 59 -4.31 -9.01 1.30
CA ARG A 59 -4.61 -9.04 2.75
C ARG A 59 -4.78 -7.64 3.34
N MET A 60 -4.14 -6.61 2.74
CA MET A 60 -4.33 -5.21 3.13
C MET A 60 -5.63 -4.59 2.60
N VAL A 61 -6.36 -5.30 1.74
CA VAL A 61 -7.60 -4.83 1.10
C VAL A 61 -8.81 -5.35 1.86
N ARG A 62 -9.58 -4.45 2.49
CA ARG A 62 -10.80 -4.82 3.22
C ARG A 62 -11.92 -5.33 2.30
N ASP A 63 -12.06 -4.74 1.11
CA ASP A 63 -13.02 -5.13 0.08
C ASP A 63 -12.33 -5.09 -1.28
N GLU A 64 -12.12 -6.27 -1.85
CA GLU A 64 -11.38 -6.47 -3.11
C GLU A 64 -12.07 -5.81 -4.31
N ASN A 65 -13.37 -5.56 -4.25
CA ASN A 65 -14.12 -4.92 -5.33
C ASN A 65 -13.77 -3.43 -5.48
N ILE A 66 -13.23 -2.80 -4.44
CA ILE A 66 -12.93 -1.36 -4.41
C ILE A 66 -11.44 -1.04 -4.19
N GLY A 67 -10.62 -2.08 -3.95
CA GLY A 67 -9.17 -1.99 -3.81
C GLY A 67 -8.68 -1.47 -2.45
N PRO A 68 -7.36 -1.33 -2.26
CA PRO A 68 -6.78 -0.84 -1.01
C PRO A 68 -7.11 0.64 -0.86
N ARG A 69 -7.90 0.97 0.16
CA ARG A 69 -8.35 2.33 0.44
C ARG A 69 -7.71 2.81 1.73
N SER A 70 -7.30 4.08 1.77
CA SER A 70 -6.88 4.69 3.03
C SER A 70 -8.10 4.67 3.97
N PRO A 71 -7.92 4.43 5.28
CA PRO A 71 -8.99 4.68 6.23
C PRO A 71 -9.37 6.15 6.09
N GLY A 72 -10.54 6.43 5.52
CA GLY A 72 -10.97 7.79 5.24
C GLY A 72 -11.20 8.55 6.52
N GLU A 73 -10.66 9.76 6.61
CA GLU A 73 -11.41 10.87 7.16
C GLU A 73 -12.77 10.90 6.44
N ASP A 74 -13.82 10.88 7.22
CA ASP A 74 -15.19 10.79 6.75
C ASP A 74 -15.48 11.98 5.82
N GLU A 75 -15.66 11.76 4.51
CA GLU A 75 -16.06 12.83 3.57
C GLU A 75 -17.49 13.34 3.87
N ASP A 76 -18.21 12.68 4.79
CA ASP A 76 -19.47 13.13 5.40
C ASP A 76 -19.25 13.87 6.73
N ALA A 77 -18.01 14.04 7.21
CA ALA A 77 -17.73 14.90 8.35
C ALA A 77 -18.12 16.34 7.99
N PRO A 78 -18.88 17.04 8.85
CA PRO A 78 -19.25 18.42 8.58
C PRO A 78 -17.97 19.25 8.39
N PRO A 79 -17.96 20.21 7.44
CA PRO A 79 -16.80 21.07 7.28
C PRO A 79 -16.50 21.72 8.63
N VAL A 80 -15.25 21.63 9.07
CA VAL A 80 -14.74 22.46 10.17
C VAL A 80 -14.79 23.91 9.70
N GLY A 81 -15.93 24.56 9.95
CA GLY A 81 -16.08 25.99 9.77
C GLY A 81 -15.12 26.73 10.71
N PRO A 82 -14.68 27.94 10.36
CA PRO A 82 -13.80 28.70 11.24
C PRO A 82 -14.52 28.91 12.57
N LEU A 83 -13.83 28.62 13.67
CA LEU A 83 -14.23 28.98 15.03
C LEU A 83 -14.75 30.41 14.98
N ALA A 84 -16.05 30.59 15.22
CA ALA A 84 -16.63 31.90 15.33
C ALA A 84 -15.92 32.62 16.49
N ASP A 85 -15.08 33.59 16.15
CA ASP A 85 -14.66 34.63 17.08
C ASP A 85 -15.93 35.18 17.72
N THR A 86 -16.13 34.82 18.98
CA THR A 86 -17.21 35.33 19.80
C THR A 86 -16.63 36.55 20.50
N ASP A 87 -17.05 37.74 20.04
CA ASP A 87 -16.89 39.02 20.73
C ASP A 87 -17.76 39.05 21.99
#